data_AF-A0A0H2U1J0-F1
#
_entry.id   AF-A0A0H2U1J0-F1
#
_cell.length_a   1.000
_cell.length_b   1.000
_cell.length_c   1.000
_cell.angle_alpha   90.00
_cell.angle_beta   90.00
_cell.angle_gamma   90.00
#
_symmetry.space_group_name_H-M   'P 1'
#
loop_
_entity.id
_entity.type
_entity.pdbx_description
1 polymer ?
#
loop_
_entity_poly.entity_id
_entity_poly.type
_entity_poly.pdbx_seq_one_letter_code
_entity_poly.pdbx_strand_id
1 'polypeptide(L)'
;ARSSCTRWLLRTSDSPAAPRTLRLFANRPETFDFSSAESQDPVQELELSRTSEVQELPVKRAKFAQVARLTLFFPDNFGDGDEDVTRISYIGFKGEWMQLGRAPTNIIYESAANPSDHALKGTNVNQMSGGIGGRGPGV
;
A
#
# COMPACT_ATOMS: atom_id res chain seq x y z
N ALA A 1 -0.92 3.20 3.93
CA ALA A 1 -0.05 2.00 3.85
C ALA A 1 -0.69 1.00 2.88
N ARG A 2 0.09 0.23 2.11
CA ARG A 2 -0.43 -0.86 1.27
C ARG A 2 -0.13 -2.17 2.01
N SER A 3 -1.17 -2.92 2.30
CA SER A 3 -1.04 -4.28 2.83
C SER A 3 -1.44 -5.26 1.74
N SER A 4 -0.57 -6.21 1.43
CA SER A 4 -0.84 -7.36 0.58
C SER A 4 -1.14 -8.55 1.48
N CYS A 5 -2.41 -8.94 1.58
CA CYS A 5 -2.80 -10.12 2.35
C CYS A 5 -2.71 -11.34 1.45
N THR A 6 -1.81 -12.27 1.77
CA THR A 6 -1.61 -13.49 0.97
C THR A 6 -2.39 -14.67 1.56
N ARG A 7 -2.56 -14.68 2.89
CA ARG A 7 -3.11 -15.82 3.60
C ARG A 7 -3.92 -15.40 4.81
N TRP A 8 -4.96 -16.18 5.08
CA TRP A 8 -5.88 -15.93 6.17
C TRP A 8 -5.90 -17.15 7.07
N LEU A 9 -5.87 -16.92 8.36
CA LEU A 9 -5.92 -17.94 9.38
C LEU A 9 -7.25 -17.81 10.10
N LEU A 10 -8.04 -18.87 10.10
CA LEU A 10 -9.31 -18.91 10.81
C LEU A 10 -9.31 -20.14 11.73
N ARG A 11 -9.65 -19.94 13.00
CA ARG A 11 -9.95 -21.04 13.91
C ARG A 11 -11.39 -20.91 14.39
N THR A 12 -12.13 -21.98 14.21
CA THR A 12 -13.50 -22.14 14.70
C THR A 12 -13.52 -23.29 15.71
N SER A 13 -14.70 -23.64 16.21
CA SER A 13 -14.92 -24.86 17.01
C SER A 13 -15.48 -25.97 16.12
N ASP A 14 -15.30 -27.22 16.52
CA ASP A 14 -16.02 -28.34 15.91
C ASP A 14 -17.47 -28.43 16.46
N SER A 15 -18.25 -27.38 16.23
CA SER A 15 -19.63 -27.25 16.70
C SER A 15 -20.53 -26.73 15.57
N PRO A 16 -21.86 -26.90 15.66
CA PRO A 16 -22.80 -26.28 14.71
C PRO A 16 -22.61 -24.76 14.61
N ALA A 17 -22.18 -24.09 15.69
CA ALA A 17 -21.83 -22.67 15.71
C ALA A 17 -20.64 -22.26 14.79
N ALA A 18 -19.96 -23.20 14.12
CA ALA A 18 -18.89 -22.87 13.20
C ALA A 18 -19.46 -22.19 11.93
N PRO A 19 -18.89 -21.08 11.45
CA PRO A 19 -19.28 -20.48 10.18
C PRO A 19 -19.03 -21.43 9.01
N ARG A 20 -19.96 -21.43 8.04
CA ARG A 20 -19.88 -22.26 6.84
C ARG A 20 -19.35 -21.46 5.66
N THR A 21 -19.96 -20.31 5.36
CA THR A 21 -19.51 -19.44 4.26
C THR A 21 -18.82 -18.19 4.80
N LEU A 22 -17.75 -17.77 4.12
CA LEU A 22 -17.07 -16.50 4.35
C LEU A 22 -17.04 -15.69 3.05
N ARG A 23 -17.73 -14.55 3.07
CA ARG A 23 -17.72 -13.56 2.00
C ARG A 23 -16.76 -12.42 2.34
N LEU A 24 -15.79 -12.18 1.45
CA LEU A 24 -14.75 -11.18 1.65
C LEU A 24 -14.99 -9.95 0.78
N PHE A 25 -14.93 -8.78 1.40
CA PHE A 25 -15.01 -7.50 0.69
C PHE A 25 -13.79 -6.63 1.02
N ALA A 26 -13.14 -6.11 -0.01
CA ALA A 26 -12.00 -5.22 0.13
C ALA A 26 -12.35 -3.80 -0.31
N ASN A 27 -11.83 -2.80 0.41
CA ASN A 27 -11.90 -1.37 0.08
C ASN A 27 -13.32 -0.84 -0.15
N ARG A 28 -14.30 -1.35 0.60
CA ARG A 28 -15.67 -0.82 0.61
C ARG A 28 -15.77 0.46 1.46
N PRO A 29 -16.78 1.33 1.22
CA PRO A 29 -17.01 2.55 2.00
C PRO A 29 -17.28 2.25 3.50
N GLU A 30 -17.20 3.26 4.36
CA GLU A 30 -17.48 3.10 5.82
C GLU A 30 -18.94 2.73 6.09
N THR A 31 -19.83 3.15 5.22
CA THR A 31 -21.27 2.86 5.28
C THR A 31 -21.62 1.47 4.76
N PHE A 32 -20.66 0.55 4.60
CA PHE A 32 -20.94 -0.80 4.13
C PHE A 32 -21.58 -1.63 5.24
N ASP A 33 -22.86 -1.95 5.06
CA ASP A 33 -23.73 -2.62 6.03
C ASP A 33 -24.11 -4.04 5.60
N PHE A 34 -24.95 -4.70 6.40
CA PHE A 34 -25.41 -6.06 6.15
C PHE A 34 -26.25 -6.17 4.86
N SER A 35 -27.17 -5.23 4.62
CA SER A 35 -27.98 -5.22 3.39
C SER A 35 -27.11 -5.08 2.12
N SER A 36 -26.06 -4.27 2.19
CA SER A 36 -25.05 -4.17 1.13
C SER A 36 -24.24 -5.44 0.98
N ALA A 37 -23.86 -6.09 2.09
CA ALA A 37 -23.09 -7.34 2.08
C ALA A 37 -23.87 -8.52 1.49
N GLU A 38 -25.18 -8.56 1.69
CA GLU A 38 -26.05 -9.59 1.09
C GLU A 38 -26.20 -9.37 -0.41
N SER A 39 -26.47 -8.13 -0.82
CA SER A 39 -26.81 -7.78 -2.20
C SER A 39 -25.62 -7.70 -3.16
N GLN A 40 -24.42 -7.38 -2.68
CA GLN A 40 -23.25 -7.16 -3.53
C GLN A 40 -22.35 -8.40 -3.64
N ASP A 41 -21.76 -8.56 -4.83
CA ASP A 41 -20.79 -9.64 -5.05
C ASP A 41 -19.52 -9.46 -4.18
N PRO A 42 -19.12 -10.53 -3.46
CA PRO A 42 -17.87 -10.52 -2.72
C PRO A 42 -16.69 -10.53 -3.68
N VAL A 43 -15.56 -9.99 -3.21
CA VAL A 43 -14.28 -10.07 -3.94
C VAL A 43 -13.85 -11.53 -4.06
N GLN A 44 -14.07 -12.29 -2.98
CA GLN A 44 -13.87 -13.73 -2.94
C GLN A 44 -14.83 -14.34 -1.91
N GLU A 45 -15.42 -15.46 -2.28
CA GLU A 45 -16.22 -16.31 -1.40
C GLU A 45 -15.42 -17.57 -1.08
N LEU A 46 -15.52 -18.03 0.16
CA LEU A 46 -14.79 -19.17 0.69
C LEU A 46 -15.74 -20.06 1.48
N GLU A 47 -15.79 -21.33 1.11
CA GLU A 47 -16.39 -22.39 1.92
C GLU A 47 -15.39 -22.80 3.01
N LEU A 48 -15.84 -22.76 4.26
CA LEU A 48 -15.06 -23.09 5.45
C LEU A 48 -15.32 -24.53 5.86
N SER A 49 -14.31 -25.17 6.45
CA SER A 49 -14.47 -26.50 7.03
C SER A 49 -14.84 -26.39 8.50
N ARG A 50 -15.68 -27.32 8.97
CA ARG A 50 -15.96 -27.48 10.40
C ARG A 50 -14.80 -28.22 11.07
N THR A 51 -13.88 -27.48 11.69
CA THR A 51 -12.73 -28.05 12.41
C THR A 51 -12.31 -27.14 13.56
N SER A 52 -11.72 -27.75 14.60
CA SER A 52 -11.13 -27.03 15.73
C SER A 52 -9.70 -26.54 15.46
N GLU A 53 -9.09 -26.99 14.36
CA GLU A 53 -7.73 -26.62 13.94
C GLU A 53 -7.70 -25.25 13.25
N VAL A 54 -6.50 -24.65 13.18
CA VAL A 54 -6.30 -23.39 12.46
C VAL A 54 -6.29 -23.68 10.96
N GLN A 55 -7.28 -23.15 10.25
CA GLN A 55 -7.42 -23.28 8.82
C GLN A 55 -6.66 -22.17 8.09
N GLU A 56 -5.85 -22.55 7.11
CA GLU A 56 -5.11 -21.62 6.27
C GLU A 56 -5.84 -21.41 4.93
N LEU A 57 -6.63 -20.33 4.83
CA LEU A 57 -7.46 -20.04 3.67
C LEU A 57 -6.66 -19.29 2.60
N PRO A 58 -6.59 -19.81 1.36
CA PRO A 58 -5.90 -19.13 0.26
C PRO A 58 -6.75 -17.99 -0.28
N VAL A 59 -6.12 -16.83 -0.48
CA VAL A 59 -6.76 -15.71 -1.20
C VAL A 59 -6.06 -15.43 -2.51
N LYS A 60 -6.84 -14.95 -3.48
CA LYS A 60 -6.32 -14.54 -4.79
C LYS A 60 -5.48 -13.27 -4.61
N ARG A 61 -4.14 -13.41 -4.57
CA ARG A 61 -3.22 -12.28 -4.37
C ARG A 61 -3.56 -11.07 -5.25
N ALA A 62 -3.91 -11.27 -6.51
CA ALA A 62 -4.26 -10.19 -7.44
C ALA A 62 -5.45 -9.33 -6.93
N LYS A 63 -6.39 -9.91 -6.20
CA LYS A 63 -7.56 -9.22 -5.65
C LYS A 63 -7.28 -8.56 -4.28
N PHE A 64 -6.22 -8.98 -3.58
CA PHE A 64 -5.87 -8.52 -2.23
C PHE A 64 -4.48 -7.89 -2.16
N ALA A 65 -3.94 -7.42 -3.29
CA ALA A 65 -2.61 -6.80 -3.36
C ALA A 65 -2.53 -5.43 -2.67
N GLN A 66 -3.64 -4.69 -2.65
CA GLN A 66 -3.74 -3.38 -2.02
C GLN A 66 -5.02 -3.27 -1.21
N VAL A 67 -4.96 -3.76 0.03
CA VAL A 67 -6.08 -3.69 0.96
C VAL A 67 -5.79 -2.62 2.00
N ALA A 68 -6.64 -1.59 2.03
CA ALA A 68 -6.67 -0.62 3.11
C ALA A 68 -7.76 -0.96 4.13
N ARG A 69 -8.86 -1.54 3.65
CA ARG A 69 -10.04 -1.87 4.47
C ARG A 69 -10.58 -3.22 4.05
N LEU A 70 -11.01 -4.00 5.03
CA LEU A 70 -11.38 -5.39 4.83
C LEU A 70 -12.59 -5.73 5.69
N THR A 71 -13.65 -6.20 5.04
CA THR A 71 -14.89 -6.61 5.68
C THR A 71 -15.07 -8.11 5.51
N LEU A 72 -15.34 -8.80 6.60
CA LEU A 72 -15.63 -10.22 6.66
C LEU A 72 -17.12 -10.36 6.95
N PHE A 73 -17.84 -11.06 6.07
CA PHE A 73 -19.26 -11.33 6.24
C PHE A 73 -19.51 -12.84 6.30
N PHE A 74 -20.22 -13.27 7.34
CA PHE A 74 -20.55 -14.67 7.61
C PHE A 74 -22.08 -14.79 7.58
N PRO A 75 -22.67 -15.21 6.44
CA PRO A 75 -24.12 -15.29 6.31
C PRO A 75 -24.73 -16.48 7.06
N ASP A 76 -23.94 -17.53 7.31
CA ASP A 76 -24.42 -18.84 7.71
C ASP A 76 -23.38 -19.65 8.49
N ASN A 77 -23.87 -20.63 9.27
CA ASN A 77 -23.09 -21.55 10.08
C ASN A 77 -23.54 -23.01 9.86
N PHE A 78 -22.82 -23.97 10.43
CA PHE A 78 -23.09 -25.41 10.31
C PHE A 78 -24.26 -25.91 11.19
N GLY A 79 -25.04 -25.03 11.80
CA GLY A 79 -26.18 -25.38 12.63
C GLY A 79 -27.50 -25.53 11.89
N ASP A 80 -27.54 -25.28 10.58
CA ASP A 80 -28.71 -25.47 9.70
C ASP A 80 -30.02 -24.84 10.23
N GLY A 81 -29.91 -23.77 11.03
CA GLY A 81 -31.04 -23.03 11.61
C GLY A 81 -31.39 -23.40 13.06
N ASP A 82 -30.77 -24.43 13.63
CA ASP A 82 -30.91 -24.78 15.05
C ASP A 82 -29.96 -23.99 15.96
N GLU A 83 -28.93 -23.37 15.39
CA GLU A 83 -27.93 -22.57 16.10
C GLU A 83 -27.85 -21.16 15.50
N ASP A 84 -28.31 -20.18 16.26
CA ASP A 84 -28.30 -18.76 15.84
C ASP A 84 -26.94 -18.10 16.04
N VAL A 85 -26.05 -18.69 16.84
CA VAL A 85 -24.78 -18.07 17.23
C VAL A 85 -23.62 -18.62 16.41
N THR A 86 -23.00 -17.77 15.61
CA THR A 86 -21.72 -18.08 14.95
C THR A 86 -20.55 -17.74 15.86
N ARG A 87 -19.73 -18.74 16.22
CA ARG A 87 -18.58 -18.57 17.13
C ARG A 87 -17.26 -18.71 16.40
N ILE A 88 -16.47 -17.64 16.43
CA ILE A 88 -15.13 -17.60 15.87
C ILE A 88 -14.14 -17.42 17.02
N SER A 89 -13.13 -18.29 17.09
CA SER A 89 -12.15 -18.28 18.18
C SER A 89 -10.91 -17.47 17.84
N TYR A 90 -10.50 -17.46 16.57
CA TYR A 90 -9.31 -16.73 16.13
C TYR A 90 -9.42 -16.32 14.66
N ILE A 91 -8.96 -15.10 14.38
CA ILE A 91 -8.79 -14.55 13.04
C ILE A 91 -7.37 -14.00 12.96
N GLY A 92 -6.62 -14.44 11.95
CA GLY A 92 -5.27 -13.96 11.68
C GLY A 92 -5.09 -13.60 10.22
N PHE A 93 -4.31 -12.56 9.95
CA PHE A 93 -3.92 -12.15 8.61
C PHE A 93 -2.43 -12.34 8.45
N LYS A 94 -2.02 -12.99 7.35
CA LYS A 94 -0.62 -13.18 7.00
C LYS A 94 -0.38 -12.59 5.62
N GLY A 95 0.55 -11.65 5.58
CA GLY A 95 0.80 -10.85 4.40
C GLY A 95 1.99 -9.95 4.59
N GLU A 96 2.25 -9.15 3.56
CA GLU A 96 3.28 -8.14 3.55
C GLU A 96 2.64 -6.77 3.75
N TRP A 97 3.26 -5.94 4.56
CA TRP A 97 2.84 -4.57 4.78
C TRP A 97 3.94 -3.62 4.32
N MET A 98 3.54 -2.56 3.64
CA MET A 98 4.44 -1.47 3.27
C MET A 98 3.79 -0.13 3.62
N GLN A 99 4.53 0.73 4.31
CA GLN A 99 4.13 2.11 4.47
C GLN A 99 4.11 2.79 3.10
N LEU A 100 2.99 3.45 2.75
CA LEU A 100 3.04 4.36 1.60
C LEU A 100 3.98 5.48 2.02
N GLY A 101 5.14 5.58 1.36
CA GLY A 101 5.98 6.77 1.47
C GLY A 101 5.12 7.98 1.10
N ARG A 102 5.11 9.01 1.96
CA ARG A 102 4.62 10.32 1.52
C ARG A 102 5.55 10.77 0.41
N ALA A 103 5.00 11.11 -0.75
CA ALA A 103 5.79 11.86 -1.73
C ALA A 103 6.35 13.11 -1.03
N PRO A 104 7.63 13.46 -1.20
CA PRO A 104 8.19 14.68 -0.64
C PRO A 104 7.34 15.86 -1.11
N THR A 105 6.68 16.57 -0.20
CA THR A 105 5.84 17.73 -0.54
C THR A 105 6.66 18.94 -0.98
N ASN A 106 7.97 18.92 -0.72
CA ASN A 106 8.93 19.93 -1.17
C ASN A 106 10.09 19.23 -1.88
N ILE A 107 10.03 19.18 -3.21
CA ILE A 107 11.21 18.95 -4.04
C ILE A 107 11.74 20.35 -4.36
N ILE A 108 12.61 20.89 -3.51
CA ILE A 108 13.32 22.13 -3.81
C ILE A 108 14.45 21.75 -4.75
N TYR A 109 14.34 22.14 -6.01
CA TYR A 109 15.42 21.98 -6.98
C TYR A 109 16.38 23.15 -6.77
N GLU A 110 17.48 22.92 -6.04
CA GLU A 110 18.51 23.95 -5.79
C GLU A 110 19.32 24.31 -7.04
N SER A 111 18.95 23.79 -8.22
CA SER A 111 19.69 24.01 -9.48
C SER A 111 19.36 25.35 -10.14
N ALA A 112 19.38 26.44 -9.39
CA ALA A 112 19.81 27.71 -9.94
C ALA A 112 21.30 27.86 -9.59
N ALA A 113 22.18 27.63 -10.56
CA ALA A 113 23.61 27.87 -10.38
C ALA A 113 23.81 29.32 -9.91
N ASN A 114 24.31 29.53 -8.70
CA ASN A 114 24.65 30.86 -8.22
C ASN A 114 26.00 31.26 -8.86
N PRO A 115 26.03 32.23 -9.81
CA PRO A 115 27.26 32.56 -10.54
C PRO A 115 28.38 33.09 -9.65
N SER A 116 28.04 33.48 -8.42
CA SER A 116 28.96 34.03 -7.42
C SER A 116 29.76 32.98 -6.65
N ASP A 117 29.38 31.70 -6.66
CA ASP A 117 30.04 30.65 -5.85
C ASP A 117 30.98 29.73 -6.65
N HIS A 118 31.17 30.02 -7.93
CA HIS A 118 32.14 29.30 -8.77
C HIS A 118 33.31 30.22 -9.11
N ALA A 119 34.42 30.07 -8.37
CA ALA A 119 35.68 30.69 -8.76
C ALA A 119 36.09 30.16 -10.15
N LEU A 120 36.09 31.03 -11.16
CA LEU A 120 36.61 30.72 -12.50
C LEU A 120 38.10 30.40 -12.39
N LYS A 121 38.41 29.11 -12.26
CA LYS A 121 39.79 28.62 -12.24
C LYS A 121 40.27 28.50 -13.69
N GLY A 122 40.96 29.53 -14.19
CA GLY A 122 41.79 29.36 -15.38
C GLY A 122 41.81 30.43 -16.47
N THR A 123 41.36 31.67 -16.24
CA THR A 123 41.61 32.75 -17.20
C THR A 123 42.68 33.71 -16.69
N ASN A 124 43.95 33.32 -16.88
CA ASN A 124 45.01 34.30 -17.10
C ASN A 124 44.73 34.96 -18.46
N VAL A 125 43.86 35.98 -18.48
CA VAL A 125 43.76 36.88 -19.62
C VAL A 125 45.03 37.70 -19.66
N ASN A 126 46.01 37.15 -20.37
CA ASN A 126 47.23 37.81 -20.79
C ASN A 126 46.81 39.08 -21.57
N GLN A 127 46.76 40.23 -20.90
CA GLN A 127 46.66 41.52 -21.61
C GLN A 127 48.00 41.77 -22.29
N MET A 128 48.17 41.17 -23.47
CA MET A 128 49.18 41.56 -24.42
C MET A 128 48.75 42.93 -24.99
N SER A 129 49.19 44.00 -24.33
CA SER A 129 49.01 45.37 -24.81
C SER A 129 49.93 45.60 -26.01
N GLY A 130 49.45 45.25 -27.20
CA GLY A 130 50.06 45.60 -28.47
C GLY A 130 49.82 47.07 -28.80
N GLY A 131 50.59 47.96 -28.17
CA GLY A 131 50.62 49.39 -28.50
C GLY A 131 51.49 49.68 -29.72
N ILE A 132 50.97 49.44 -30.92
CA ILE A 132 51.53 49.97 -32.17
C ILE A 132 51.05 51.42 -32.33
N GLY A 133 51.96 52.38 -32.19
CA GLY A 133 51.67 53.80 -32.44
C GLY A 133 52.88 54.69 -32.19
N GLY A 134 53.69 54.91 -33.23
CA GLY A 134 54.92 55.71 -33.15
C GLY A 134 54.72 57.22 -33.01
N ARG A 135 55.74 57.87 -32.44
CA ARG A 135 56.13 59.27 -32.67
C ARG A 135 57.45 59.53 -31.93
N GLY A 136 58.56 59.68 -32.64
CA GLY A 136 59.73 60.44 -32.13
C GLY A 136 59.46 61.95 -32.21
N PRO A 137 60.47 62.84 -32.14
CA PRO A 137 61.82 62.73 -31.56
C PRO A 137 62.02 63.77 -30.42
N GLY A 138 63.15 63.78 -29.72
CA GLY A 138 63.45 64.91 -28.82
C GLY A 138 64.72 64.79 -27.99
N VAL A 139 65.76 65.46 -28.50
CA VAL A 139 67.05 65.91 -27.90
C VAL A 139 68.05 64.87 -27.37
#